data_AF-A0A935S0F1-F1
#
_entry.id   AF-A0A935S0F1-F1
#
_cell.length_a   1.000
_cell.length_b   1.000
_cell.length_c   1.000
_cell.angle_alpha   90.00
_cell.angle_beta   90.00
_cell.angle_gamma   90.00
#
_symmetry.space_group_name_H-M   'P 1'
#
loop_
_entity.id
_entity.type
_entity.pdbx_description
1 polymer ?
#
loop_
_entity_poly.entity_id
_entity_poly.type
_entity_poly.pdbx_seq_one_letter_code
_entity_poly.pdbx_strand_id
1 'polypeptide(L)'
;MKGKKLPTKDELLHEWFSNQIQTYETIKAPRVGRDKEADDWIRKKYEELEQKPPLDQFLKEYDGYYVIELAKEQDGVPVYIALGQDENVFRGQFLQDCVDIIGEDLVNEAWNTKMADETLDYGNRLMDIAVKLAKEHNLEYLKTQRLPPDTAEDTIESKLHILFSLSKWLIFYGKNGHGYEADF
;
A
#
# COMPACT_ATOMS: atom_id res chain seq x y z
N MET A 1 -33.34 -1.89 33.27
CA MET A 1 -32.89 -2.21 31.90
C MET A 1 -31.39 -2.33 31.93
N LYS A 2 -30.80 -3.49 31.59
CA LYS A 2 -29.34 -3.59 31.40
C LYS A 2 -29.02 -2.91 30.07
N GLY A 3 -28.28 -1.80 30.11
CA GLY A 3 -27.82 -1.13 28.90
C GLY A 3 -27.00 -2.10 28.04
N LYS A 4 -27.19 -2.10 26.72
CA LYS A 4 -26.33 -2.86 25.81
C LYS A 4 -24.91 -2.32 25.95
N LYS A 5 -23.94 -3.19 26.23
CA LYS A 5 -22.51 -2.84 26.21
C LYS A 5 -22.19 -2.42 24.77
N LEU A 6 -21.65 -1.22 24.58
CA LEU A 6 -21.14 -0.78 23.28
C LEU A 6 -19.80 -1.48 23.00
N PRO A 7 -19.51 -1.84 21.74
CA PRO A 7 -18.23 -2.46 21.39
C PRO A 7 -17.07 -1.49 21.59
N THR A 8 -15.88 -2.03 21.89
CA THR A 8 -14.64 -1.25 21.98
C THR A 8 -14.09 -0.93 20.59
N LYS A 9 -13.10 -0.02 20.51
CA LYS A 9 -12.38 0.28 19.25
C LYS A 9 -11.77 -0.99 18.65
N ASP A 10 -11.08 -1.79 19.47
CA ASP A 10 -10.41 -3.01 19.03
C ASP A 10 -11.41 -4.07 18.52
N GLU A 11 -12.58 -4.19 19.19
CA GLU A 11 -13.65 -5.07 18.73
C GLU A 11 -14.18 -4.64 17.35
N LEU A 12 -14.36 -3.32 17.14
CA LEU A 12 -14.78 -2.77 15.86
C LEU A 12 -13.73 -2.91 14.77
N LEU A 13 -12.44 -2.70 15.07
CA LEU A 13 -11.34 -2.89 14.12
C LEU A 13 -11.23 -4.36 13.70
N HIS A 14 -11.30 -5.29 14.67
CA HIS A 14 -11.26 -6.72 14.37
C HIS A 14 -12.45 -7.14 13.49
N GLU A 15 -13.65 -6.66 13.81
CA GLU A 15 -14.83 -6.87 12.98
C GLU A 15 -14.65 -6.29 11.57
N TRP A 16 -14.10 -5.07 11.47
CA TRP A 16 -13.86 -4.43 10.18
C TRP A 16 -12.89 -5.23 9.31
N PHE A 17 -11.71 -5.58 9.84
CA PHE A 17 -10.71 -6.37 9.11
C PHE A 17 -11.24 -7.76 8.72
N SER A 18 -12.06 -8.39 9.57
CA SER A 18 -12.65 -9.71 9.28
C SER A 18 -13.68 -9.68 8.15
N ASN A 19 -14.27 -8.51 7.87
CA ASN A 19 -15.25 -8.31 6.81
C ASN A 19 -14.64 -7.80 5.50
N GLN A 20 -13.34 -7.46 5.49
CA GLN A 20 -12.64 -7.00 4.30
C GLN A 20 -12.19 -8.16 3.42
N ILE A 21 -12.13 -7.91 2.11
CA ILE A 21 -11.40 -8.77 1.18
C ILE A 21 -9.92 -8.70 1.56
N GLN A 22 -9.16 -9.79 1.45
CA GLN A 22 -7.73 -9.71 1.71
C GLN A 22 -7.06 -8.80 0.68
N THR A 23 -6.20 -7.90 1.14
CA THR A 23 -5.52 -6.91 0.28
C THR A 23 -4.67 -7.61 -0.79
N TYR A 24 -4.08 -8.77 -0.47
CA TYR A 24 -3.33 -9.58 -1.43
C TYR A 24 -4.18 -10.12 -2.60
N GLU A 25 -5.44 -10.48 -2.33
CA GLU A 25 -6.38 -10.90 -3.38
C GLU A 25 -6.74 -9.73 -4.29
N THR A 26 -6.87 -8.53 -3.70
CA THR A 26 -7.21 -7.30 -4.42
C THR A 26 -6.10 -6.92 -5.39
N ILE A 27 -4.84 -7.01 -4.97
CA ILE A 27 -3.69 -6.76 -5.86
C ILE A 27 -3.39 -7.92 -6.83
N LYS A 28 -4.17 -9.00 -6.75
CA LYS A 28 -4.00 -10.23 -7.54
C LYS A 28 -2.60 -10.81 -7.38
N ALA A 29 -2.11 -10.87 -6.14
CA ALA A 29 -0.87 -11.56 -5.82
C ALA A 29 -1.07 -13.08 -6.03
N PRO A 30 -0.19 -13.76 -6.77
CA PRO A 30 -0.28 -15.20 -6.93
C PRO A 30 0.07 -15.91 -5.62
N ARG A 31 -0.46 -17.12 -5.46
CA ARG A 31 -0.40 -17.86 -4.20
C ARG A 31 0.36 -19.18 -4.36
N VAL A 32 1.34 -19.41 -3.48
CA VAL A 32 2.10 -20.67 -3.44
C VAL A 32 1.15 -21.85 -3.17
N GLY A 33 1.38 -22.96 -3.86
CA GLY A 33 0.53 -24.16 -3.85
C GLY A 33 -0.71 -24.06 -4.75
N ARG A 34 -0.94 -22.91 -5.39
CA ARG A 34 -2.08 -22.69 -6.30
C ARG A 34 -1.66 -22.19 -7.67
N ASP A 35 -0.81 -21.17 -7.71
CA ASP A 35 -0.40 -20.50 -8.94
C ASP A 35 1.03 -20.90 -9.31
N LYS A 36 1.21 -21.33 -10.56
CA LYS A 36 2.50 -21.79 -11.07
C LYS A 36 3.63 -20.76 -10.90
N GLU A 37 3.32 -19.48 -11.11
CA GLU A 37 4.31 -18.39 -11.00
C GLU A 37 4.80 -18.19 -9.56
N ALA A 38 3.93 -18.37 -8.55
CA ALA A 38 4.32 -18.35 -7.15
C ALA A 38 5.10 -19.61 -6.74
N ASP A 39 4.73 -20.77 -7.26
CA ASP A 39 5.47 -22.03 -7.03
C ASP A 39 6.89 -21.98 -7.59
N ASP A 40 7.05 -21.42 -8.80
CA ASP A 40 8.36 -21.25 -9.41
C ASP A 40 9.20 -20.22 -8.63
N TRP A 41 8.57 -19.15 -8.12
CA TRP A 41 9.22 -18.13 -7.29
C TRP A 41 9.75 -18.71 -5.97
N ILE A 42 8.94 -19.46 -5.21
CA ILE A 42 9.37 -20.00 -3.91
C ILE A 42 10.48 -21.04 -4.07
N ARG A 43 10.45 -21.82 -5.17
CA ARG A 43 11.54 -22.74 -5.51
C ARG A 43 12.83 -22.00 -5.82
N LYS A 44 12.76 -20.85 -6.51
CA LYS A 44 13.94 -20.01 -6.74
C LYS A 44 14.50 -19.45 -5.44
N LYS A 45 13.64 -18.92 -4.55
CA LYS A 45 14.07 -18.43 -3.22
C LYS A 45 14.72 -19.55 -2.39
N TYR A 46 14.21 -20.78 -2.48
CA TYR A 46 14.85 -21.95 -1.87
C TYR A 46 16.27 -22.21 -2.40
N GLU A 47 16.49 -22.06 -3.70
CA GLU A 47 17.82 -22.26 -4.30
C GLU A 47 18.85 -21.23 -3.82
N GLU A 48 18.39 -20.03 -3.45
CA GLU A 48 19.19 -18.92 -2.92
C GLU A 48 19.54 -19.08 -1.42
N LEU A 49 18.95 -20.06 -0.71
CA LEU A 49 19.26 -20.31 0.69
C LEU A 49 20.66 -20.91 0.86
N GLU A 50 21.45 -20.34 1.77
CA GLU A 50 22.75 -20.89 2.17
C GLU A 50 22.60 -22.27 2.85
N GLN A 51 21.55 -22.43 3.66
CA GLN A 51 21.21 -23.68 4.33
C GLN A 51 19.83 -24.13 3.88
N LYS A 52 19.79 -25.25 3.15
CA LYS A 52 18.57 -25.77 2.53
C LYS A 52 17.91 -26.79 3.47
N PRO A 53 16.78 -26.46 4.13
CA PRO A 53 15.97 -27.49 4.78
C PRO A 53 15.43 -28.48 3.73
N PRO A 54 14.85 -29.62 4.12
CA PRO A 54 14.18 -30.49 3.16
C PRO A 54 13.14 -29.72 2.33
N LEU A 55 13.21 -29.82 1.00
CA LEU A 55 12.39 -29.02 0.09
C LEU A 55 10.89 -29.15 0.39
N ASP A 56 10.40 -30.37 0.66
CA ASP A 56 8.99 -30.61 0.95
C ASP A 56 8.54 -29.91 2.25
N GLN A 57 9.42 -29.78 3.25
CA GLN A 57 9.12 -29.03 4.46
C GLN A 57 9.04 -27.54 4.16
N PHE A 58 10.03 -27.01 3.43
CA PHE A 58 10.06 -25.61 3.03
C PHE A 58 8.79 -25.22 2.24
N LEU A 59 8.45 -25.98 1.20
CA LEU A 59 7.25 -25.69 0.40
C LEU A 59 5.97 -25.77 1.22
N LYS A 60 5.89 -26.68 2.20
CA LYS A 60 4.73 -26.77 3.09
C LYS A 60 4.61 -25.59 4.04
N GLU A 61 5.73 -25.03 4.52
CA GLU A 61 5.74 -23.83 5.37
C GLU A 61 5.22 -22.60 4.62
N TYR A 62 5.42 -22.55 3.31
CA TYR A 62 4.95 -21.47 2.44
C TYR A 62 3.64 -21.78 1.70
N ASP A 63 3.00 -22.93 1.96
CA ASP A 63 1.74 -23.27 1.31
C ASP A 63 0.68 -22.21 1.59
N GLY A 64 0.14 -21.65 0.53
CA GLY A 64 -0.83 -20.59 0.59
C GLY A 64 -0.29 -19.18 0.85
N TYR A 65 1.03 -18.97 0.86
CA TYR A 65 1.65 -17.65 0.92
C TYR A 65 1.35 -16.83 -0.35
N TYR A 66 0.99 -15.55 -0.19
CA TYR A 66 0.77 -14.62 -1.30
C TYR A 66 2.08 -13.91 -1.68
N VAL A 67 2.47 -13.98 -2.94
CA VAL A 67 3.72 -13.39 -3.43
C VAL A 67 3.47 -11.97 -3.97
N ILE A 68 3.61 -10.97 -3.10
CA ILE A 68 3.36 -9.54 -3.44
C ILE A 68 4.29 -9.04 -4.54
N GLU A 69 5.55 -9.50 -4.58
CA GLU A 69 6.52 -9.20 -5.64
C GLU A 69 5.97 -9.50 -7.06
N LEU A 70 5.03 -10.43 -7.18
CA LEU A 70 4.42 -10.87 -8.44
C LEU A 70 2.99 -10.33 -8.65
N ALA A 71 2.54 -9.39 -7.83
CA ALA A 71 1.20 -8.82 -7.94
C ALA A 71 0.94 -8.18 -9.32
N LYS A 72 -0.25 -8.42 -9.88
CA LYS A 72 -0.60 -7.89 -11.21
C LYS A 72 -1.05 -6.43 -11.14
N GLU A 73 -1.61 -6.01 -10.02
CA GLU A 73 -2.04 -4.63 -9.79
C GLU A 73 -0.99 -3.85 -9.01
N GLN A 74 -0.12 -3.14 -9.74
CA GLN A 74 1.05 -2.46 -9.17
C GLN A 74 0.68 -1.18 -8.39
N ASP A 75 -0.48 -0.57 -8.65
CA ASP A 75 -0.94 0.62 -7.93
C ASP A 75 -1.25 0.32 -6.45
N GLY A 76 -1.58 -0.94 -6.12
CA GLY A 76 -1.78 -1.40 -4.74
C GLY A 76 -0.50 -1.83 -4.02
N VAL A 77 0.65 -1.76 -4.69
CA VAL A 77 1.96 -2.10 -4.12
C VAL A 77 2.83 -0.82 -4.13
N PRO A 78 2.92 -0.10 -3.00
CA PRO A 78 3.65 1.15 -2.93
C PRO A 78 5.17 0.92 -2.92
N VAL A 79 5.94 1.93 -3.33
CA VAL A 79 7.41 1.91 -3.21
C VAL A 79 7.91 2.55 -1.91
N TYR A 80 7.05 3.34 -1.27
CA TYR A 80 7.32 4.03 -0.01
C TYR A 80 6.77 3.19 1.14
N ILE A 81 7.53 2.18 1.56
CA ILE A 81 7.14 1.18 2.56
C ILE A 81 7.89 1.36 3.89
N ALA A 82 7.36 0.76 4.95
CA ALA A 82 8.07 0.60 6.22
C ALA A 82 8.67 -0.80 6.31
N LEU A 83 9.94 -0.91 6.72
CA LEU A 83 10.56 -2.22 6.95
C LEU A 83 9.84 -2.94 8.10
N GLY A 84 9.46 -4.20 7.88
CA GLY A 84 8.76 -5.03 8.87
C GLY A 84 7.24 -4.93 8.85
N GLN A 85 6.66 -4.13 7.95
CA GLN A 85 5.24 -4.15 7.61
C GLN A 85 5.04 -4.88 6.28
N ASP A 86 3.79 -5.24 5.97
CA ASP A 86 3.49 -5.87 4.68
C ASP A 86 3.84 -4.93 3.51
N GLU A 87 4.40 -5.51 2.44
CA GLU A 87 4.92 -4.75 1.29
C GLU A 87 3.85 -3.98 0.51
N ASN A 88 2.57 -4.26 0.76
CA ASN A 88 1.44 -3.54 0.17
C ASN A 88 0.92 -2.39 1.04
N VAL A 89 1.58 -2.06 2.16
CA VAL A 89 1.25 -0.93 3.05
C VAL A 89 2.09 0.30 2.72
N PHE A 90 1.43 1.44 2.52
CA PHE A 90 2.12 2.71 2.30
C PHE A 90 2.56 3.32 3.63
N ARG A 91 3.82 3.76 3.74
CA ARG A 91 4.33 4.47 4.92
C ARG A 91 3.94 5.95 4.87
N GLY A 92 2.89 6.31 5.61
CA GLY A 92 2.37 7.68 5.66
C GLY A 92 3.38 8.78 6.05
N GLN A 93 4.45 8.44 6.76
CA GLN A 93 5.47 9.40 7.19
C GLN A 93 6.10 10.21 6.03
N PHE A 94 6.20 9.64 4.83
CA PHE A 94 6.72 10.35 3.65
C PHE A 94 5.89 11.57 3.24
N LEU A 95 4.63 11.70 3.71
CA LEU A 95 3.82 12.90 3.45
C LEU A 95 4.31 14.13 4.23
N GLN A 96 5.07 13.94 5.31
CA GLN A 96 5.63 15.07 6.08
C GLN A 96 6.54 15.95 5.22
N ASP A 97 7.21 15.36 4.22
CA ASP A 97 8.08 16.09 3.29
C ASP A 97 7.28 16.93 2.27
N CYS A 98 5.96 16.72 2.19
CA CYS A 98 5.08 17.35 1.21
C CYS A 98 4.24 18.50 1.79
N VAL A 99 4.41 18.88 3.07
CA VAL A 99 3.60 19.91 3.74
C VAL A 99 3.61 21.24 2.98
N ASP A 100 4.74 21.62 2.40
CA ASP A 100 4.91 22.87 1.65
C ASP A 100 4.12 22.91 0.33
N ILE A 101 3.74 21.75 -0.22
CA ILE A 101 3.04 21.66 -1.51
C ILE A 101 1.56 21.27 -1.41
N ILE A 102 1.13 20.64 -0.30
CA ILE A 102 -0.29 20.27 -0.08
C ILE A 102 -0.91 20.90 1.19
N GLY A 103 -0.11 21.54 2.03
CA GLY A 103 -0.56 22.12 3.30
C GLY A 103 -0.69 21.09 4.44
N GLU A 104 -0.69 21.61 5.68
CA GLU A 104 -0.76 20.78 6.89
C GLU A 104 -2.06 19.99 7.00
N ASP A 105 -3.20 20.58 6.59
CA ASP A 105 -4.51 19.93 6.71
C ASP A 105 -4.55 18.60 5.95
N LEU A 106 -4.12 18.58 4.69
CA LEU A 106 -4.11 17.37 3.88
C LEU A 106 -3.08 16.34 4.36
N VAL A 107 -1.93 16.78 4.87
CA VAL A 107 -0.97 15.86 5.50
C VAL A 107 -1.56 15.25 6.77
N ASN A 108 -2.22 16.07 7.59
CA ASN A 108 -2.79 15.63 8.85
C ASN A 108 -3.97 14.68 8.67
N GLU A 109 -4.73 14.83 7.58
CA GLU A 109 -5.78 13.90 7.21
C GLU A 109 -5.26 12.46 7.09
N ALA A 110 -4.02 12.23 6.64
CA ALA A 110 -3.45 10.89 6.49
C ALA A 110 -3.46 10.09 7.81
N TRP A 111 -3.38 10.75 8.97
CA TRP A 111 -3.35 10.13 10.30
C TRP A 111 -4.72 9.75 10.85
N ASN A 112 -5.79 9.86 10.04
CA ASN A 112 -7.11 9.40 10.41
C ASN A 112 -7.48 8.15 9.61
N THR A 113 -7.93 7.10 10.32
CA THR A 113 -8.58 5.93 9.73
C THR A 113 -9.76 6.35 8.85
N LYS A 114 -9.85 5.79 7.65
CA LYS A 114 -10.88 6.12 6.65
C LYS A 114 -11.58 4.88 6.14
N MET A 115 -12.88 5.03 5.86
CA MET A 115 -13.63 4.06 5.06
C MET A 115 -13.25 4.18 3.58
N ALA A 116 -13.75 3.26 2.75
CA ALA A 116 -13.33 3.14 1.36
C ALA A 116 -13.67 4.38 0.49
N ASP A 117 -14.83 4.99 0.72
CA ASP A 117 -15.27 6.21 0.04
C ASP A 117 -14.42 7.41 0.43
N GLU A 118 -14.14 7.59 1.73
CA GLU A 118 -13.26 8.63 2.24
C GLU A 118 -11.81 8.44 1.75
N THR A 119 -11.34 7.19 1.68
CA THR A 119 -10.02 6.83 1.14
C THR A 119 -9.91 7.22 -0.33
N LEU A 120 -10.94 6.90 -1.11
CA LEU A 120 -11.02 7.26 -2.52
C LEU A 120 -11.06 8.79 -2.72
N ASP A 121 -11.90 9.49 -1.97
CA ASP A 121 -11.98 10.95 -2.00
C ASP A 121 -10.63 11.60 -1.70
N TYR A 122 -9.99 11.19 -0.60
CA TYR A 122 -8.69 11.70 -0.20
C TYR A 122 -7.61 11.46 -1.27
N GLY A 123 -7.56 10.24 -1.83
CA GLY A 123 -6.64 9.92 -2.93
C GLY A 123 -6.86 10.77 -4.18
N ASN A 124 -8.11 11.07 -4.54
CA ASN A 124 -8.41 11.94 -5.69
C ASN A 124 -8.00 13.39 -5.44
N ARG A 125 -8.25 13.94 -4.22
CA ARG A 125 -7.81 15.29 -3.86
C ARG A 125 -6.30 15.46 -3.96
N LEU A 126 -5.54 14.48 -3.47
CA LEU A 126 -4.07 14.47 -3.60
C LEU A 126 -3.63 14.35 -5.08
N MET A 127 -4.29 13.49 -5.87
CA MET A 127 -4.00 13.31 -7.30
C MET A 127 -4.19 14.62 -8.08
N ASP A 128 -5.27 15.36 -7.82
CA ASP A 128 -5.58 16.61 -8.52
C ASP A 128 -4.52 17.68 -8.26
N ILE A 129 -4.06 17.80 -7.00
CA ILE A 129 -2.97 18.71 -6.64
C ILE A 129 -1.67 18.30 -7.33
N ALA A 130 -1.31 17.00 -7.27
CA ALA A 130 -0.11 16.48 -7.90
C ALA A 130 -0.09 16.70 -9.42
N VAL A 131 -1.21 16.47 -10.11
CA VAL A 131 -1.35 16.72 -11.55
C VAL A 131 -1.16 18.20 -11.89
N LYS A 132 -1.77 19.09 -11.11
CA LYS A 132 -1.64 20.54 -11.33
C LYS A 132 -0.18 20.99 -11.18
N LEU A 133 0.46 20.64 -10.08
CA LEU A 133 1.85 21.00 -9.81
C LEU A 133 2.81 20.36 -10.82
N ALA A 134 2.62 19.09 -11.18
CA ALA A 134 3.44 18.43 -12.19
C ALA A 134 3.39 19.19 -13.52
N LYS A 135 2.21 19.68 -13.93
CA LYS A 135 2.07 20.50 -15.14
C LYS A 135 2.78 21.85 -15.03
N GLU A 136 2.68 22.52 -13.89
CA GLU A 136 3.34 23.81 -13.65
C GLU A 136 4.88 23.70 -13.70
N HIS A 137 5.41 22.55 -13.31
CA HIS A 137 6.86 22.27 -13.26
C HIS A 137 7.40 21.46 -14.44
N ASN A 138 6.56 21.04 -15.40
CA ASN A 138 6.90 20.15 -16.51
C ASN A 138 7.40 18.75 -16.07
N LEU A 139 6.77 18.19 -15.04
CA LEU A 139 7.10 16.92 -14.39
C LEU A 139 5.99 15.87 -14.54
N GLU A 140 5.12 15.97 -15.56
CA GLU A 140 3.98 15.06 -15.74
C GLU A 140 4.38 13.59 -15.93
N TYR A 141 5.62 13.33 -16.35
CA TYR A 141 6.15 11.97 -16.49
C TYR A 141 6.18 11.19 -15.16
N LEU A 142 6.30 11.89 -14.03
CA LEU A 142 6.29 11.30 -12.69
C LEU A 142 5.00 10.54 -12.40
N LYS A 143 3.88 10.94 -13.04
CA LYS A 143 2.61 10.24 -12.89
C LYS A 143 2.69 8.79 -13.34
N THR A 144 3.56 8.44 -14.30
CA THR A 144 3.73 7.07 -14.79
C THR A 144 4.99 6.39 -14.28
N GLN A 145 5.91 7.17 -13.71
CA GLN A 145 7.12 6.64 -13.09
C GLN A 145 6.77 5.83 -11.85
N ARG A 146 7.45 4.70 -11.66
CA ARG A 146 7.24 3.80 -10.50
C ARG A 146 8.31 3.96 -9.44
N LEU A 147 9.57 4.00 -9.86
CA LEU A 147 10.70 4.12 -8.94
C LEU A 147 10.92 5.60 -8.58
N PRO A 148 11.29 5.91 -7.33
CA PRO A 148 11.64 7.26 -6.94
C PRO A 148 12.66 7.89 -7.91
N PRO A 149 12.54 9.20 -8.19
CA PRO A 149 13.51 9.92 -9.02
C PRO A 149 14.89 9.92 -8.37
N ASP A 150 15.94 9.99 -9.20
CA ASP A 150 17.34 10.13 -8.74
C ASP A 150 17.65 11.60 -8.42
N THR A 151 16.91 12.14 -7.44
CA THR A 151 16.98 13.53 -6.99
C THR A 151 16.97 13.61 -5.47
N ALA A 152 17.41 14.73 -4.91
CA ALA A 152 17.33 14.96 -3.47
C ALA A 152 15.86 14.90 -2.97
N GLU A 153 15.66 14.41 -1.75
CA GLU A 153 14.33 14.13 -1.17
C GLU A 153 13.47 15.40 -1.01
N ASP A 154 14.11 16.57 -0.84
CA ASP A 154 13.46 17.87 -0.65
C ASP A 154 13.04 18.55 -1.96
N THR A 155 13.32 17.95 -3.11
CA THR A 155 12.95 18.52 -4.42
C THR A 155 11.47 18.35 -4.71
N ILE A 156 10.92 19.27 -5.52
CA ILE A 156 9.54 19.16 -6.02
C ILE A 156 9.32 17.84 -6.78
N GLU A 157 10.35 17.33 -7.45
CA GLU A 157 10.31 16.06 -8.19
C GLU A 157 10.08 14.88 -7.25
N SER A 158 10.88 14.76 -6.18
CA SER A 158 10.73 13.73 -5.16
C SER A 158 9.37 13.81 -4.46
N LYS A 159 8.93 15.02 -4.07
CA LYS A 159 7.64 15.23 -3.39
C LYS A 159 6.45 14.87 -4.28
N LEU A 160 6.47 15.28 -5.56
CA LEU A 160 5.41 14.90 -6.50
C LEU A 160 5.34 13.39 -6.73
N HIS A 161 6.49 12.71 -6.77
CA HIS A 161 6.50 11.25 -6.87
C HIS A 161 5.86 10.58 -5.64
N ILE A 162 6.12 11.07 -4.42
CA ILE A 162 5.43 10.63 -3.19
C ILE A 162 3.91 10.80 -3.33
N LEU A 163 3.46 11.99 -3.73
CA LEU A 163 2.02 12.27 -3.89
C LEU A 163 1.38 11.37 -4.95
N PHE A 164 1.99 11.19 -6.11
CA PHE A 164 1.45 10.28 -7.14
C PHE A 164 1.37 8.84 -6.65
N SER A 165 2.40 8.38 -5.94
CA SER A 165 2.47 7.02 -5.38
C SER A 165 1.36 6.78 -4.35
N LEU A 166 1.23 7.68 -3.35
CA LEU A 166 0.15 7.57 -2.36
C LEU A 166 -1.23 7.69 -3.00
N SER A 167 -1.42 8.67 -3.89
CA SER A 167 -2.73 8.92 -4.51
C SER A 167 -3.21 7.70 -5.29
N LYS A 168 -2.33 7.06 -6.07
CA LYS A 168 -2.66 5.81 -6.78
C LYS A 168 -3.02 4.69 -5.83
N TRP A 169 -2.26 4.52 -4.76
CA TRP A 169 -2.51 3.51 -3.74
C TRP A 169 -3.88 3.70 -3.09
N LEU A 170 -4.20 4.92 -2.63
CA LEU A 170 -5.50 5.26 -2.04
C LEU A 170 -6.64 5.08 -3.03
N ILE A 171 -6.50 5.56 -4.26
CA ILE A 171 -7.53 5.43 -5.30
C ILE A 171 -7.75 3.96 -5.64
N PHE A 172 -6.70 3.16 -5.76
CA PHE A 172 -6.78 1.74 -6.05
C PHE A 172 -7.55 1.01 -4.95
N TYR A 173 -7.14 1.16 -3.69
CA TYR A 173 -7.78 0.48 -2.57
C TYR A 173 -9.22 0.99 -2.35
N GLY A 174 -9.43 2.30 -2.37
CA GLY A 174 -10.77 2.90 -2.23
C GLY A 174 -11.75 2.43 -3.30
N LYS A 175 -11.34 2.35 -4.58
CA LYS A 175 -12.17 1.80 -5.66
C LYS A 175 -12.52 0.33 -5.49
N ASN A 176 -11.65 -0.42 -4.81
CA ASN A 176 -11.85 -1.83 -4.52
C ASN A 176 -12.51 -2.09 -3.17
N GLY A 177 -13.07 -1.04 -2.53
CA GLY A 177 -13.85 -1.18 -1.29
C GLY A 177 -13.00 -1.23 -0.01
N HIS A 178 -11.73 -0.87 -0.09
CA HIS A 178 -10.83 -0.84 1.06
C HIS A 178 -10.69 0.57 1.62
N GLY A 179 -10.89 0.68 2.91
CA GLY A 179 -10.39 1.81 3.68
C GLY A 179 -8.96 1.58 4.16
N TYR A 180 -8.49 2.39 5.09
CA TYR A 180 -7.23 2.13 5.79
C TYR A 180 -7.32 2.52 7.26
N GLU A 181 -6.60 1.79 8.10
CA GLU A 181 -6.31 2.19 9.48
C GLU A 181 -5.03 3.04 9.50
N ALA A 182 -5.07 4.17 10.20
CA ALA A 182 -3.86 4.92 10.51
C ALA A 182 -3.19 4.30 11.75
N ASP A 183 -1.99 3.77 11.56
CA ASP A 183 -1.14 3.20 12.62
C ASP A 183 -0.08 4.24 13.05
N PHE A 184 -0.01 4.54 14.36
CA PHE A 184 0.82 5.61 14.93
C PHE A 184 1.41 5.26 16.30
#